data_AF-A0ABD0Q031-F1
#
_entry.id   AF-A0ABD0Q031-F1
#
_cell.length_a   1.000
_cell.length_b   1.000
_cell.length_c   1.000
_cell.angle_alpha   90.00
_cell.angle_beta   90.00
_cell.angle_gamma   90.00
#
_symmetry.space_group_name_H-M   'P 1'
#
loop_
_entity.id
_entity.type
_entity.pdbx_description
1 polymer ?
#
loop_
_entity_poly.entity_id
_entity_poly.type
_entity_poly.pdbx_seq_one_letter_code
_entity_poly.pdbx_strand_id
1 'polypeptide(L)'
;MNRQEFEDVDDVVRVQYEGFRPGMYIRVEIPALPCEFVTNFDPHYPIILGGLGPSEGNVGYLQMRLKKHRWHNRILKTRDPLILSLGWRRFQTIPLYYIEDHNGRHRLLKYTPEHMHCGATIW
;
A
#
# COMPACT_ATOMS: atom_id res chain seq x y z
N MET A 1 -7.63 -26.68 -14.81
CA MET A 1 -7.38 -27.42 -13.55
C MET A 1 -8.40 -27.01 -12.49
N ASN A 2 -8.22 -25.96 -11.68
CA ASN A 2 -9.18 -25.65 -10.60
C ASN A 2 -10.62 -25.38 -11.09
N ARG A 3 -10.80 -24.66 -12.20
CA ARG A 3 -12.14 -24.36 -12.71
C ARG A 3 -12.96 -25.60 -13.09
N GLN A 4 -12.29 -26.60 -13.68
CA GLN A 4 -12.90 -27.86 -14.14
C GLN A 4 -13.23 -28.79 -12.96
N GLU A 5 -12.45 -28.73 -11.88
CA GLU A 5 -12.67 -29.55 -10.67
C GLU A 5 -13.99 -29.19 -9.95
N PHE A 6 -14.40 -27.92 -10.02
CA PHE A 6 -15.58 -27.40 -9.33
C PHE A 6 -16.75 -27.08 -10.27
N GLU A 7 -16.75 -27.61 -11.49
CA GLU A 7 -17.85 -27.39 -12.47
C GLU A 7 -19.16 -28.05 -12.03
N ASP A 8 -19.08 -29.23 -11.40
CA ASP A 8 -20.25 -30.01 -10.98
C ASP A 8 -20.68 -29.76 -9.51
N VAL A 9 -19.98 -28.87 -8.81
CA VAL A 9 -20.23 -28.56 -7.39
C VAL A 9 -21.18 -27.37 -7.29
N ASP A 10 -22.18 -27.48 -6.43
CA ASP A 10 -23.13 -26.39 -6.16
C ASP A 10 -22.42 -25.10 -5.72
N ASP A 11 -22.94 -23.96 -6.17
CA ASP A 11 -22.29 -22.65 -5.98
C ASP A 11 -22.11 -22.30 -4.49
N VAL A 12 -23.00 -22.76 -3.61
CA VAL A 12 -22.89 -22.52 -2.15
C VAL A 12 -21.68 -23.23 -1.58
N VAL A 13 -21.48 -24.50 -1.94
CA VAL A 13 -20.34 -25.30 -1.49
C VAL A 13 -19.05 -24.73 -2.07
N ARG A 14 -19.09 -24.31 -3.34
CA ARG A 14 -17.94 -23.73 -4.03
C ARG A 14 -17.43 -22.44 -3.39
N VAL A 15 -18.32 -21.56 -2.94
CA VAL A 15 -17.96 -20.33 -2.22
C VAL A 15 -17.23 -20.62 -0.91
N GLN A 16 -17.53 -21.74 -0.23
CA GLN A 16 -16.83 -22.10 1.02
C GLN A 16 -15.37 -22.50 0.79
N TYR A 17 -15.04 -23.11 -0.36
CA TYR A 17 -13.68 -23.55 -0.68
C TYR A 17 -12.85 -22.48 -1.39
N GLU A 18 -13.40 -21.85 -2.41
CA GLU A 18 -12.68 -20.87 -3.24
C GLU A 18 -12.86 -19.42 -2.75
N GLY A 19 -13.85 -19.16 -1.89
CA GLY A 19 -14.31 -17.81 -1.57
C GLY A 19 -15.23 -17.22 -2.64
N PHE A 20 -15.49 -15.91 -2.54
CA PHE A 20 -16.27 -15.18 -3.53
C PHE A 20 -15.44 -14.93 -4.79
N ARG A 21 -15.92 -15.43 -5.94
CA ARG A 21 -15.22 -15.33 -7.22
C ARG A 21 -15.35 -13.93 -7.83
N PRO A 22 -14.35 -13.47 -8.62
CA PRO A 22 -14.46 -12.22 -9.37
C PRO A 22 -15.71 -12.19 -10.27
N GLY A 23 -16.40 -11.05 -10.30
CA GLY A 23 -17.61 -10.84 -11.11
C GLY A 23 -18.93 -11.13 -10.39
N MET A 24 -18.89 -11.69 -9.18
CA MET A 24 -20.10 -11.83 -8.34
C MET A 24 -20.51 -10.48 -7.74
N TYR A 25 -21.80 -10.17 -7.79
CA TYR A 25 -22.36 -9.04 -7.06
C TYR A 25 -22.57 -9.44 -5.59
N ILE A 26 -21.92 -8.74 -4.66
CA ILE A 26 -21.91 -9.07 -3.23
C ILE A 26 -22.35 -7.87 -2.38
N ARG A 27 -22.90 -8.16 -1.20
CA ARG A 27 -23.16 -7.19 -0.13
C ARG A 27 -22.13 -7.41 0.98
N VAL A 28 -21.46 -6.35 1.39
CA VAL A 28 -20.48 -6.38 2.48
C VAL A 28 -20.98 -5.49 3.62
N GLU A 29 -20.98 -6.03 4.83
CA GLU A 29 -21.34 -5.29 6.05
C GLU A 29 -20.08 -5.09 6.89
N ILE A 30 -19.75 -3.83 7.18
CA ILE A 30 -18.57 -3.46 7.95
C ILE A 30 -19.05 -2.86 9.28
N PRO A 31 -18.85 -3.54 10.42
CA PRO A 31 -19.21 -2.99 11.71
C PRO A 31 -18.25 -1.86 12.13
N ALA A 32 -18.72 -1.00 13.04
CA ALA A 32 -17.91 0.06 13.67
C ALA A 32 -17.26 1.07 12.70
N LEU A 33 -17.96 1.40 11.61
CA LEU A 33 -17.52 2.47 10.71
C LEU A 33 -17.64 3.85 11.40
N PRO A 34 -16.63 4.75 11.28
CA PRO A 34 -16.73 6.10 11.82
C PRO A 34 -17.96 6.83 11.29
N CYS A 35 -18.70 7.55 12.16
CA CYS A 35 -19.93 8.21 11.76
C CYS A 35 -19.67 9.33 10.73
N GLU A 36 -18.50 9.95 10.79
CA GLU A 36 -18.06 11.00 9.87
C GLU A 36 -18.01 10.51 8.43
N PHE A 37 -17.75 9.21 8.20
CA PHE A 37 -17.77 8.63 6.87
C PHE A 37 -19.17 8.64 6.26
N VAL A 38 -20.19 8.39 7.08
CA VAL A 38 -21.60 8.39 6.65
C VAL A 38 -22.11 9.82 6.49
N THR A 39 -21.81 10.69 7.45
CA THR A 39 -22.27 12.09 7.44
C THR A 39 -21.68 12.90 6.28
N ASN A 40 -20.42 12.64 5.92
CA ASN A 40 -19.73 13.37 4.85
C ASN A 40 -19.59 12.55 3.56
N PHE A 41 -20.48 11.57 3.34
CA PHE A 41 -20.46 10.77 2.11
C PHE A 41 -20.78 11.63 0.88
N ASP A 42 -19.88 11.65 -0.09
CA ASP A 42 -20.06 12.30 -1.38
C ASP A 42 -19.93 11.26 -2.51
N PRO A 43 -20.99 11.03 -3.31
CA PRO A 43 -20.99 10.02 -4.37
C PRO A 43 -20.00 10.30 -5.52
N HIS A 44 -19.45 11.52 -5.62
CA HIS A 44 -18.41 11.82 -6.61
C HIS A 44 -17.05 11.17 -6.27
N TYR A 45 -16.83 10.80 -5.00
CA TYR A 45 -15.61 10.14 -4.56
C TYR A 45 -15.83 8.61 -4.48
N PRO A 46 -15.18 7.80 -5.34
CA PRO A 46 -15.40 6.36 -5.33
C PRO A 46 -14.84 5.71 -4.06
N ILE A 47 -15.60 4.74 -3.52
CA ILE A 47 -15.15 3.88 -2.43
C ILE A 47 -14.55 2.61 -3.02
N ILE A 48 -13.30 2.32 -2.67
CA ILE A 48 -12.59 1.12 -3.10
C ILE A 48 -12.30 0.29 -1.84
N LEU A 49 -12.69 -0.98 -1.88
CA LEU A 49 -12.36 -1.97 -0.84
C LEU A 49 -11.29 -2.92 -1.37
N GLY A 50 -10.19 -3.05 -0.63
CA GLY A 50 -9.08 -3.94 -0.96
C GLY A 50 -8.85 -4.96 0.17
N GLY A 51 -8.62 -6.22 -0.20
CA GLY A 51 -8.17 -7.25 0.73
C GLY A 51 -6.69 -7.05 1.05
N LEU A 52 -6.34 -7.11 2.34
CA LEU A 52 -4.96 -6.99 2.81
C LEU A 52 -4.29 -8.36 2.88
N GLY A 53 -3.05 -8.44 2.40
CA GLY A 53 -2.22 -9.63 2.57
C GLY A 53 -1.79 -9.82 4.04
N PRO A 54 -1.44 -11.04 4.49
CA PRO A 54 -0.99 -11.29 5.86
C PRO A 54 0.19 -10.43 6.30
N SER A 55 1.10 -10.10 5.37
CA SER A 55 2.25 -9.23 5.61
C SER A 55 1.92 -7.74 5.66
N GLU A 56 0.82 -7.31 5.02
CA GLU A 56 0.43 -5.90 4.93
C GLU A 56 -0.27 -5.39 6.19
N GLY A 57 -0.59 -6.26 7.15
CA GLY A 57 -1.11 -5.90 8.47
C GLY A 57 -0.02 -5.57 9.49
N ASN A 58 1.24 -5.96 9.22
CA ASN A 58 2.33 -5.78 10.16
C ASN A 58 2.91 -4.36 10.10
N VAL A 59 3.20 -3.80 11.27
CA VAL A 59 3.86 -2.49 11.41
C VAL A 59 5.33 -2.71 11.70
N GLY A 60 6.20 -1.95 11.03
CA GLY A 60 7.64 -2.01 11.25
C GLY A 60 8.39 -1.16 10.24
N TYR A 61 9.71 -1.16 10.34
CA TYR A 61 10.54 -0.40 9.43
C TYR A 61 10.51 -0.98 8.02
N LEU A 62 10.06 -0.17 7.06
CA LEU A 62 10.12 -0.50 5.65
C LEU A 62 11.36 0.14 5.02
N GLN A 63 12.26 -0.69 4.49
CA GLN A 63 13.36 -0.26 3.64
C GLN A 63 12.92 -0.33 2.18
N MET A 64 13.09 0.76 1.45
CA MET A 64 12.72 0.87 0.04
C MET A 64 13.79 1.62 -0.75
N ARG A 65 13.78 1.45 -2.07
CA ARG A 65 14.61 2.22 -2.99
C ARG A 65 13.73 3.22 -3.72
N LEU A 66 14.03 4.51 -3.60
CA LEU A 66 13.27 5.57 -4.25
C LEU A 66 14.16 6.55 -5.01
N LYS A 67 13.53 7.29 -5.91
CA LYS A 67 14.17 8.36 -6.68
C LYS A 67 13.22 9.55 -6.71
N LYS A 68 13.78 10.74 -6.53
CA LYS A 68 13.05 11.99 -6.71
C LYS A 68 12.43 12.03 -8.12
N HIS A 69 11.15 12.34 -8.22
CA HIS A 69 10.49 12.48 -9.51
C HIS A 69 11.12 13.61 -10.33
N ARG A 70 11.30 13.40 -11.64
CA ARG A 70 12.03 14.31 -12.54
C ARG A 70 11.43 15.72 -12.57
N TRP A 71 10.11 15.82 -12.52
CA TRP A 71 9.37 17.09 -12.58
C TRP A 71 9.11 17.72 -11.21
N HIS A 72 9.56 17.08 -10.12
CA HIS A 72 9.48 17.72 -8.82
C HIS A 72 10.65 18.69 -8.68
N ASN A 73 10.38 19.97 -8.39
CA ASN A 73 11.44 20.97 -8.39
C ASN A 73 12.37 20.84 -7.17
N ARG A 74 11.81 20.56 -5.98
CA ARG A 74 12.58 20.53 -4.72
C ARG A 74 13.30 19.20 -4.52
N ILE A 75 14.42 19.23 -3.79
CA ILE A 75 15.08 18.01 -3.31
C ILE A 75 14.41 17.60 -2.00
N LEU A 76 14.17 16.30 -1.82
CA LEU A 76 13.56 15.79 -0.59
C LEU A 76 14.64 15.72 0.50
N LYS A 77 14.28 16.21 1.69
CA LYS A 77 15.18 16.26 2.84
C LYS A 77 14.83 15.17 3.83
N THR A 78 15.84 14.56 4.41
CA THR A 78 15.68 13.59 5.48
C THR A 78 14.99 14.23 6.68
N ARG A 79 14.00 13.54 7.24
CA ARG A 79 13.12 13.99 8.33
C ARG A 79 12.05 15.04 7.98
N ASP A 80 11.83 15.33 6.70
CA ASP A 80 10.67 16.13 6.29
C ASP A 80 9.47 15.19 6.02
N PRO A 81 8.24 15.52 6.47
CA PRO A 81 7.07 14.67 6.24
C PRO A 81 6.80 14.43 4.76
N LEU A 82 6.49 13.20 4.40
CA LEU A 82 6.16 12.79 3.03
C LEU A 82 4.92 11.90 3.04
N ILE A 83 3.95 12.22 2.17
CA ILE A 83 2.80 11.36 1.92
C ILE A 83 3.22 10.31 0.88
N LEU A 84 3.11 9.04 1.26
CA LEU A 84 3.39 7.91 0.39
C LEU A 84 2.09 7.18 0.05
N SER A 85 2.00 6.71 -1.19
CA SER A 85 0.97 5.79 -1.63
C SER A 85 1.63 4.43 -1.85
N LEU A 86 1.38 3.48 -0.96
CA LEU A 86 1.94 2.13 -0.99
C LEU A 86 0.82 1.11 -0.81
N GLY A 87 0.63 0.24 -1.80
CA GLY A 87 -0.51 -0.68 -1.85
C GLY A 87 -1.84 0.08 -1.79
N TRP A 88 -2.73 -0.36 -0.89
CA TRP A 88 -4.03 0.28 -0.63
C TRP A 88 -3.97 1.54 0.24
N ARG A 89 -2.81 1.85 0.84
CA ARG A 89 -2.69 2.88 1.86
C ARG A 89 -2.02 4.14 1.33
N ARG A 90 -2.61 5.28 1.71
CA ARG A 90 -2.00 6.61 1.60
C ARG A 90 -1.76 7.11 3.01
N PHE A 91 -0.51 7.37 3.37
CA PHE A 91 -0.16 7.78 4.71
C PHE A 91 1.03 8.72 4.71
N GLN A 92 1.10 9.57 5.73
CA GLN A 92 2.22 10.47 5.95
C GLN A 92 3.24 9.79 6.87
N THR A 93 4.50 9.77 6.46
CA THR A 93 5.63 9.26 7.26
C THR A 93 6.82 10.22 7.18
N ILE A 94 7.86 9.97 7.96
CA ILE A 94 9.06 10.79 8.05
C ILE A 94 10.27 9.94 7.60
N PRO A 95 10.68 10.02 6.32
CA PRO A 95 11.72 9.16 5.77
C PRO A 95 13.14 9.56 6.19
N LEU A 96 14.00 8.52 6.31
CA LEU A 96 15.44 8.65 6.39
C LEU A 96 16.08 8.13 5.11
N TYR A 97 16.77 8.99 4.37
CA TYR A 97 17.45 8.60 3.12
C TYR A 97 18.88 8.12 3.38
N TYR A 98 19.33 7.09 2.66
CA TYR A 98 20.68 6.55 2.76
C TYR A 98 21.21 6.04 1.41
N ILE A 99 22.52 5.82 1.32
CA ILE A 99 23.17 5.11 0.21
C ILE A 99 24.07 4.02 0.78
N GLU A 100 24.18 2.92 0.06
CA GLU A 100 25.12 1.84 0.40
C GLU A 100 26.49 2.20 -0.17
N ASP A 101 27.48 2.36 0.71
CA ASP A 101 28.88 2.57 0.32
C ASP A 101 29.50 1.23 -0.12
N HIS A 102 30.65 1.26 -0.81
CA HIS A 102 31.33 0.04 -1.32
C HIS A 102 31.70 -0.99 -0.24
N ASN A 103 31.73 -0.58 1.03
CA ASN A 103 32.01 -1.44 2.18
C ASN A 103 30.74 -2.07 2.79
N GLY A 104 29.58 -1.95 2.13
CA GLY A 104 28.29 -2.47 2.60
C GLY A 104 27.64 -1.63 3.72
N ARG A 105 28.21 -0.47 4.07
CA ARG A 105 27.63 0.41 5.09
C ARG A 105 26.51 1.26 4.50
N HIS A 106 25.37 1.30 5.17
CA HIS A 106 24.30 2.25 4.88
C HIS A 106 24.63 3.63 5.48
N ARG A 107 25.08 4.55 4.64
CA ARG A 107 25.41 5.92 5.05
C ARG A 107 24.22 6.84 4.87
N LEU A 108 23.84 7.51 5.95
CA LEU A 108 22.75 8.48 5.97
C LEU A 108 23.04 9.67 5.04
N LEU A 109 22.02 10.08 4.29
CA LEU A 109 22.01 11.29 3.47
C LEU A 109 21.16 12.38 4.14
N LYS A 110 21.57 13.64 3.98
CA LYS A 110 20.75 14.79 4.38
C LYS A 110 19.61 15.07 3.38
N TYR A 111 19.85 14.77 2.11
CA TYR A 111 18.97 15.02 0.98
C TYR A 111 19.00 13.86 -0.02
N THR A 112 17.91 13.65 -0.76
CA THR A 112 17.90 12.71 -1.88
C THR A 112 18.81 13.19 -3.01
N PRO A 113 19.53 12.31 -3.73
CA PRO A 113 20.23 12.70 -4.94
C PRO A 113 19.24 13.11 -6.05
N GLU A 114 19.61 14.07 -6.90
CA GLU A 114 18.68 14.65 -7.89
C GLU A 114 18.25 13.69 -8.98
N HIS A 115 19.19 12.87 -9.48
CA HIS A 115 18.98 12.02 -10.66
C HIS A 115 19.33 10.55 -10.41
N MET A 116 19.57 10.17 -9.15
CA MET A 116 19.94 8.83 -8.73
C MET A 116 18.87 8.24 -7.80
N HIS A 117 18.85 6.91 -7.67
CA HIS A 117 18.10 6.26 -6.61
C HIS A 117 18.89 6.29 -5.30
N CYS A 118 18.17 6.35 -4.18
CA CYS A 118 18.72 6.16 -2.84
C CYS A 118 17.84 5.17 -2.07
N GLY A 119 18.40 4.58 -1.02
CA GLY A 119 17.63 3.85 -0.02
C GLY A 119 16.84 4.83 0.84
N ALA A 120 15.67 4.41 1.31
CA ALA A 120 14.88 5.12 2.29
C ALA A 120 14.35 4.14 3.33
N THR A 121 14.37 4.56 4.59
CA THR A 121 13.74 3.82 5.68
C THR A 121 12.63 4.67 6.26
N ILE A 122 11.45 4.07 6.38
CA ILE A 122 10.27 4.67 7.00
C ILE A 122 9.75 3.75 8.11
N TRP A 123 9.02 4.33 9.06
CA TRP A 123 8.14 3.60 9.97
C TRP A 123 6.72 3.62 9.41
#